data_AF-B1ZQF0-F1
#
_entry.id   AF-B1ZQF0-F1
#
_cell.length_a   1.000
_cell.length_b   1.000
_cell.length_c   1.000
_cell.angle_alpha   90.00
_cell.angle_beta   90.00
_cell.angle_gamma   90.00
#
_symmetry.space_group_name_H-M   'P 1'
#
loop_
_entity.id
_entity.type
_entity.pdbx_description
1 polymer ?
#
loop_
_entity_poly.entity_id
_entity_poly.type
_entity_poly.pdbx_seq_one_letter_code
_entity_poly.pdbx_strand_id
1 'polypeptide(L)'
;MNTKVWPALLGTGLTLLLAGCPSTAIKPPPTPVSGFQAFDSPRDFDPPGRVFRVDQSGVVYGVGDLDVKPRSGSEVTMKFESKSNWSLRTALATMGVAAESVPAQLQAELGRSREVMLGSTKARREYIDDQDKPDAKAQALIDEVGMKPGNRYYVIRETIATDAVEYRTKSAFTANATLNAEIKKLIETKTGLNLGSNSEVSLPLSFDKSMRVWYKTERITPRAGTLGAGATRPQVTLTAATPEEFRVPEQVKTDS
;
A
#
# COMPACT_ATOMS: atom_id res chain seq x y z
N MET A 1 4.22 -53.40 -77.64
CA MET A 1 5.05 -52.21 -77.39
C MET A 1 4.19 -50.99 -77.62
N ASN A 2 3.74 -50.33 -76.54
CA ASN A 2 2.95 -49.11 -76.64
C ASN A 2 3.23 -48.27 -75.39
N THR A 3 4.00 -47.20 -75.57
CA THR A 3 4.43 -46.24 -74.55
C THR A 3 3.28 -45.35 -74.16
N LYS A 4 2.81 -45.44 -72.90
CA LYS A 4 1.76 -44.57 -72.37
C LYS A 4 2.41 -43.47 -71.52
N VAL A 5 2.34 -42.26 -72.03
CA VAL A 5 2.84 -41.00 -71.46
C VAL A 5 1.95 -40.60 -70.27
N TRP A 6 2.56 -40.27 -69.13
CA TRP A 6 1.89 -39.66 -67.96
C TRP A 6 2.05 -38.14 -68.04
N PRO A 7 0.98 -37.33 -67.89
CA PRO A 7 1.13 -35.91 -67.68
C PRO A 7 1.32 -35.58 -66.19
N ALA A 8 2.23 -34.65 -65.94
CA ALA A 8 2.56 -34.08 -64.64
C ALA A 8 1.38 -33.27 -64.08
N LEU A 9 0.99 -33.57 -62.84
CA LEU A 9 0.10 -32.75 -62.02
C LEU A 9 0.91 -31.59 -61.43
N LEU A 10 0.63 -30.37 -61.91
CA LEU A 10 1.09 -29.11 -61.34
C LEU A 10 0.54 -28.96 -59.92
N GLY A 11 1.45 -28.87 -58.95
CA GLY A 11 1.13 -28.60 -57.55
C GLY A 11 0.62 -27.17 -57.37
N THR A 12 -0.64 -27.05 -56.97
CA THR A 12 -1.22 -25.82 -56.43
C THR A 12 -0.65 -25.58 -55.04
N GLY A 13 0.30 -24.64 -54.95
CA GLY A 13 0.78 -24.10 -53.68
C GLY A 13 -0.33 -23.33 -52.98
N LEU A 14 -0.90 -23.92 -51.93
CA LEU A 14 -1.82 -23.26 -51.01
C LEU A 14 -0.97 -22.42 -50.03
N THR A 15 -0.78 -21.15 -50.34
CA THR A 15 -0.14 -20.19 -49.44
C THR A 15 -1.11 -19.90 -48.29
N LEU A 16 -0.90 -20.56 -47.14
CA LEU A 16 -1.58 -20.22 -45.90
C LEU A 16 -1.11 -18.83 -45.44
N LEU A 17 -1.92 -17.80 -45.69
CA LEU A 17 -1.79 -16.50 -45.05
C LEU A 17 -2.12 -16.68 -43.56
N LEU A 18 -1.09 -16.83 -42.73
CA LEU A 18 -1.17 -16.66 -41.29
C LEU A 18 -1.60 -15.21 -41.04
N ALA A 19 -2.90 -15.01 -40.83
CA ALA A 19 -3.44 -13.78 -40.28
C ALA A 19 -2.82 -13.61 -38.89
N GLY A 20 -1.80 -12.76 -38.80
CA GLY A 20 -1.23 -12.33 -37.53
C GLY A 20 -2.33 -11.65 -36.72
N CYS A 21 -2.77 -12.28 -35.63
CA CYS A 21 -3.46 -11.56 -34.58
C CYS A 21 -2.56 -10.38 -34.20
N PRO A 22 -3.02 -9.11 -34.31
CA PRO A 22 -2.30 -8.03 -33.67
C PRO A 22 -2.26 -8.39 -32.19
N SER A 23 -1.06 -8.67 -31.71
CA SER A 23 -0.75 -8.70 -30.29
C SER A 23 -1.21 -7.36 -29.74
N THR A 24 -2.42 -7.32 -29.18
CA THR A 24 -2.88 -6.20 -28.39
C THR A 24 -1.88 -6.12 -27.24
N ALA A 25 -0.91 -5.21 -27.37
CA ALA A 25 0.03 -4.93 -26.30
C ALA A 25 -0.85 -4.60 -25.09
N ILE A 26 -0.88 -5.50 -24.11
CA ILE A 26 -1.61 -5.29 -22.88
C ILE A 26 -1.00 -4.04 -22.28
N LYS A 27 -1.73 -2.92 -22.36
CA LYS A 27 -1.31 -1.67 -21.76
C LYS A 27 -1.10 -1.97 -20.28
N PRO A 28 0.10 -1.75 -19.71
CA PRO A 28 0.32 -2.00 -18.30
C PRO A 28 -0.75 -1.22 -17.52
N PRO A 29 -1.33 -1.83 -16.47
CA PRO A 29 -2.36 -1.18 -15.68
C PRO A 29 -1.85 0.17 -15.17
N PRO A 30 -2.73 1.16 -15.01
CA PRO A 30 -2.33 2.45 -14.47
C PRO A 30 -1.61 2.25 -13.13
N THR A 31 -0.47 2.93 -13.01
CA THR A 31 0.33 3.18 -11.81
C THR A 31 -0.55 3.41 -10.57
N PRO A 32 -0.10 3.10 -9.32
CA PRO A 32 -0.82 3.41 -8.08
C PRO A 32 -1.63 4.69 -8.21
N VAL A 33 -2.92 4.62 -7.84
CA VAL A 33 -3.79 5.80 -7.82
C VAL A 33 -3.03 6.91 -7.09
N SER A 34 -2.73 7.96 -7.85
CA SER A 34 -1.69 8.94 -7.50
C SER A 34 -1.81 9.42 -6.05
N GLY A 35 -0.70 9.38 -5.32
CA GLY A 35 -0.57 9.92 -3.96
C GLY A 35 -0.81 8.94 -2.80
N PHE A 36 -1.36 7.74 -3.04
CA PHE A 36 -1.49 6.74 -1.97
C PHE A 36 -0.15 6.10 -1.60
N GLN A 37 0.08 5.92 -0.30
CA GLN A 37 1.19 5.15 0.25
C GLN A 37 0.68 4.09 1.22
N ALA A 38 1.43 3.00 1.36
CA ALA A 38 1.04 1.92 2.26
C ALA A 38 1.45 2.21 3.71
N PHE A 39 0.63 1.79 4.67
CA PHE A 39 1.05 1.68 6.07
C PHE A 39 2.15 0.62 6.23
N ASP A 40 2.92 0.69 7.32
CA ASP A 40 3.92 -0.33 7.68
C ASP A 40 3.28 -1.67 8.07
N SER A 41 2.02 -1.61 8.46
CA SER A 41 1.19 -2.74 8.86
C SER A 41 -0.28 -2.42 8.59
N PRO A 42 -1.10 -3.39 8.15
CA PRO A 42 -2.55 -3.24 8.05
C PRO A 42 -3.14 -2.82 9.39
N ARG A 43 -4.02 -1.83 9.40
CA ARG A 43 -4.58 -1.28 10.64
C ARG A 43 -5.98 -0.73 10.48
N ASP A 44 -6.70 -0.60 11.58
CA ASP A 44 -8.08 -0.12 11.65
C ASP A 44 -8.26 1.06 12.62
N PHE A 45 -7.20 1.48 13.30
CA PHE A 45 -7.21 2.55 14.30
C PHE A 45 -6.72 3.93 13.77
N ASP A 46 -6.29 4.01 12.51
CA ASP A 46 -5.89 5.26 11.85
C ASP A 46 -6.87 5.62 10.70
N PRO A 47 -8.08 6.15 10.98
CA PRO A 47 -9.07 6.52 9.96
C PRO A 47 -8.74 7.85 9.26
N PRO A 48 -9.43 8.18 8.16
CA PRO A 48 -9.48 9.57 7.68
C PRO A 48 -9.88 10.52 8.81
N GLY A 49 -9.10 11.59 8.98
CA GLY A 49 -9.27 12.58 10.06
C GLY A 49 -8.24 12.44 11.17
N ARG A 50 -7.52 11.31 11.24
CA ARG A 50 -6.43 11.13 12.20
C ARG A 50 -5.30 12.14 11.95
N VAL A 51 -4.91 12.86 12.99
CA VAL A 51 -3.87 13.89 12.94
C VAL A 51 -2.59 13.42 13.64
N PHE A 52 -1.48 13.63 12.95
CA PHE A 52 -0.13 13.32 13.41
C PHE A 52 0.72 14.56 13.50
N ARG A 53 1.69 14.54 14.41
CA ARG A 53 2.74 15.54 14.54
C ARG A 53 4.09 14.88 14.36
N VAL A 54 4.93 15.46 13.52
CA VAL A 54 6.35 15.14 13.39
C VAL A 54 7.15 16.21 14.12
N ASP A 55 7.91 15.82 15.13
CA ASP A 55 8.81 16.75 15.82
C ASP A 55 10.08 17.06 15.00
N GLN A 56 10.91 17.97 15.52
CA GLN A 56 12.16 18.36 14.89
C GLN A 56 13.18 17.21 14.75
N SER A 57 13.04 16.15 15.57
CA SER A 57 13.87 14.94 15.50
C SER A 57 13.30 13.87 14.56
N GLY A 58 12.14 14.12 13.94
CA GLY A 58 11.47 13.20 13.03
C GLY A 58 10.56 12.17 13.72
N VAL A 59 10.35 12.28 15.04
CA VAL A 59 9.47 11.36 15.76
C VAL A 59 8.01 11.72 15.51
N VAL A 60 7.20 10.70 15.22
CA VAL A 60 5.77 10.84 14.91
C VAL A 60 4.93 10.59 16.17
N TYR A 61 4.03 11.53 16.45
CA TYR A 61 3.07 11.48 17.56
C TYR A 61 1.65 11.54 17.02
N GLY A 62 0.74 10.79 17.64
CA GLY A 62 -0.70 10.92 17.42
C GLY A 62 -1.21 12.12 18.23
N VAL A 63 -1.85 13.08 17.56
CA VAL A 63 -2.36 14.30 18.18
C VAL A 63 -3.82 14.14 18.57
N GLY A 64 -4.62 13.56 17.68
CA GLY A 64 -6.06 13.44 17.84
C GLY A 64 -6.73 13.17 16.51
N ASP A 65 -8.02 13.39 16.46
CA ASP A 65 -8.86 13.15 15.28
C ASP A 65 -9.66 14.41 14.98
N LEU A 66 -9.81 14.73 13.69
CA LEU A 66 -10.75 15.75 13.26
C LEU A 66 -12.17 15.26 13.55
N ASP A 67 -13.00 16.13 14.12
CA ASP A 67 -14.43 15.89 14.31
C ASP A 67 -15.19 15.95 12.97
N VAL A 68 -14.97 14.92 12.16
CA VAL A 68 -15.57 14.67 10.85
C VAL A 68 -15.87 13.18 10.73
N LYS A 69 -17.01 12.84 10.12
CA LYS A 69 -17.37 11.45 9.86
C LYS A 69 -16.86 11.06 8.46
N PRO A 70 -15.93 10.09 8.34
CA PRO A 70 -15.47 9.65 7.03
C PRO A 70 -16.62 9.11 6.18
N ARG A 71 -16.64 9.49 4.91
CA ARG A 71 -17.47 8.85 3.89
C ARG A 71 -16.76 7.61 3.41
N SER A 72 -17.51 6.62 2.94
CA SER A 72 -16.93 5.38 2.45
C SER A 72 -17.68 4.81 1.25
N GLY A 73 -16.98 4.21 0.31
CA GLY A 73 -17.56 3.54 -0.85
C GLY A 73 -16.67 2.40 -1.34
N SER A 74 -17.29 1.37 -1.91
CA SER A 74 -16.57 0.29 -2.59
C SER A 74 -16.21 0.72 -4.00
N GLU A 75 -14.95 0.53 -4.38
CA GLU A 75 -14.48 0.76 -5.74
C GLU A 75 -14.10 -0.59 -6.37
N VAL A 76 -14.69 -0.91 -7.52
CA VAL A 76 -14.18 -2.00 -8.36
C VAL A 76 -13.03 -1.42 -9.17
N THR A 77 -11.82 -1.64 -8.70
CA THR A 77 -10.59 -1.24 -9.41
C THR A 77 -9.95 -2.45 -10.08
N MET A 78 -9.13 -2.22 -11.11
CA MET A 78 -8.38 -3.31 -11.75
C MET A 78 -7.41 -3.94 -10.76
N LYS A 79 -6.65 -3.13 -10.02
CA LYS A 79 -5.79 -3.51 -8.88
C LYS A 79 -5.16 -2.26 -8.27
N PHE A 80 -5.22 -2.08 -6.95
CA PHE A 80 -4.33 -1.16 -6.24
C PHE A 80 -3.00 -1.86 -6.02
N GLU A 81 -1.89 -1.28 -6.48
CA GLU A 81 -0.55 -1.80 -6.24
C GLU A 81 0.40 -0.70 -5.75
N SER A 82 1.24 -1.02 -4.77
CA SER A 82 2.29 -0.11 -4.29
C SER A 82 3.52 -0.85 -3.80
N LYS A 83 4.68 -0.23 -3.96
CA LYS A 83 5.89 -0.62 -3.22
C LYS A 83 5.79 -0.17 -1.77
N SER A 84 6.11 -1.05 -0.84
CA SER A 84 6.16 -0.74 0.59
C SER A 84 7.29 -1.50 1.28
N ASN A 85 7.64 -1.10 2.50
CA ASN A 85 8.59 -1.84 3.32
C ASN A 85 7.84 -2.63 4.40
N TRP A 86 7.62 -3.92 4.17
CA TRP A 86 6.97 -4.84 5.13
C TRP A 86 7.90 -5.97 5.52
N SER A 87 7.75 -6.45 6.74
CA SER A 87 8.43 -7.66 7.19
C SER A 87 7.66 -8.91 6.77
N LEU A 88 8.37 -10.01 6.52
CA LEU A 88 7.73 -11.31 6.25
C LEU A 88 7.02 -11.83 7.51
N ARG A 89 7.48 -11.43 8.71
CA ARG A 89 6.79 -11.71 9.98
C ARG A 89 5.38 -11.12 9.98
N THR A 90 5.21 -9.87 9.54
CA THR A 90 3.90 -9.22 9.46
C THR A 90 2.98 -10.01 8.54
N ALA A 91 3.46 -10.40 7.35
CA ALA A 91 2.71 -11.22 6.41
C ALA A 91 2.31 -12.59 7.01
N LEU A 92 3.24 -13.29 7.66
CA LEU A 92 2.95 -14.59 8.28
C LEU A 92 1.98 -14.48 9.46
N ALA A 93 2.11 -13.44 10.28
CA ALA A 93 1.17 -13.17 11.37
C ALA A 93 -0.25 -12.92 10.82
N THR A 94 -0.38 -12.18 9.72
CA THR A 94 -1.66 -12.00 9.03
C THR A 94 -2.25 -13.32 8.53
N MET A 95 -1.42 -14.28 8.11
CA MET A 95 -1.86 -15.61 7.71
C MET A 95 -2.17 -16.54 8.91
N GLY A 96 -2.13 -16.04 10.14
CA GLY A 96 -2.41 -16.82 11.35
C GLY A 96 -1.22 -17.63 11.88
N VAL A 97 0.00 -17.37 11.40
CA VAL A 97 1.20 -18.05 11.93
C VAL A 97 1.61 -17.41 13.25
N ALA A 98 1.42 -18.15 14.34
CA ALA A 98 1.79 -17.70 15.68
C ALA A 98 3.31 -17.48 15.83
N ALA A 99 3.72 -16.41 16.52
CA ALA A 99 5.12 -15.99 16.63
C ALA A 99 5.99 -17.05 17.36
N GLU A 100 5.43 -17.70 18.36
CA GLU A 100 6.03 -18.82 19.10
C GLU A 100 6.26 -20.06 18.24
N SER A 101 5.56 -20.19 17.12
CA SER A 101 5.73 -21.30 16.19
C SER A 101 6.90 -21.09 15.21
N VAL A 102 7.51 -19.90 15.23
CA VAL A 102 8.64 -19.52 14.40
C VAL A 102 9.95 -19.83 15.12
N PRO A 103 10.85 -20.64 14.53
CA PRO A 103 12.16 -20.93 15.10
C PRO A 103 12.96 -19.66 15.43
N ALA A 104 13.61 -19.65 16.60
CA ALA A 104 14.35 -18.49 17.11
C ALA A 104 15.38 -17.96 16.10
N GLN A 105 16.09 -18.86 15.40
CA GLN A 105 17.08 -18.47 14.40
C GLN A 105 16.49 -17.72 13.19
N LEU A 106 15.19 -17.88 12.91
CA LEU A 106 14.52 -17.22 11.78
C LEU A 106 13.89 -15.89 12.19
N GLN A 107 13.62 -15.66 13.47
CA GLN A 107 12.88 -14.49 13.91
C GLN A 107 13.52 -13.18 13.47
N ALA A 108 14.84 -13.05 13.60
CA ALA A 108 15.57 -11.85 13.18
C ALA A 108 15.40 -11.59 11.68
N GLU A 109 15.52 -12.63 10.84
CA GLU A 109 15.38 -12.50 9.39
C GLU A 109 13.96 -12.19 8.94
N LEU A 110 12.96 -12.80 9.57
CA LEU A 110 11.55 -12.56 9.26
C LEU A 110 11.09 -11.17 9.71
N GLY A 111 11.68 -10.63 10.79
CA GLY A 111 11.37 -9.30 11.30
C GLY A 111 11.99 -8.15 10.50
N ARG A 112 12.94 -8.43 9.59
CA ARG A 112 13.52 -7.37 8.75
C ARG A 112 12.49 -6.84 7.76
N SER A 113 12.32 -5.52 7.77
CA SER A 113 11.50 -4.83 6.77
C SER A 113 12.21 -4.82 5.42
N ARG A 114 11.48 -5.10 4.34
CA ARG A 114 12.01 -5.22 2.97
C ARG A 114 11.04 -4.61 1.98
N GLU A 115 11.56 -4.14 0.85
CA GLU A 115 10.72 -3.69 -0.27
C GLU A 115 9.89 -4.87 -0.78
N VAL A 116 8.58 -4.67 -0.81
CA VAL A 116 7.57 -5.63 -1.26
C VAL A 116 6.58 -4.91 -2.16
N MET A 117 5.90 -5.68 -3.01
CA MET A 117 4.75 -5.18 -3.74
C MET A 117 3.48 -5.66 -3.04
N LEU A 118 2.62 -4.72 -2.67
CA LEU A 118 1.30 -5.00 -2.12
C LEU A 118 0.25 -4.79 -3.20
N GLY A 119 -0.70 -5.71 -3.32
CA GLY A 119 -1.75 -5.66 -4.34
C GLY A 119 -3.15 -5.97 -3.80
N SER A 120 -4.19 -5.27 -4.21
CA SER A 120 -5.58 -5.68 -3.94
C SER A 120 -6.55 -5.30 -5.06
N THR A 121 -7.53 -6.14 -5.34
CA THR A 121 -8.60 -5.91 -6.33
C THR A 121 -9.93 -5.50 -5.70
N LYS A 122 -10.10 -5.73 -4.38
CA LYS A 122 -11.30 -5.36 -3.62
C LYS A 122 -10.93 -4.27 -2.63
N ALA A 123 -11.26 -3.03 -2.97
CA ALA A 123 -10.90 -1.87 -2.18
C ALA A 123 -12.16 -1.10 -1.76
N ARG A 124 -12.21 -0.74 -0.48
CA ARG A 124 -13.14 0.25 0.06
C ARG A 124 -12.36 1.53 0.30
N ARG A 125 -12.69 2.59 -0.42
CA ARG A 125 -12.12 3.91 -0.15
C ARG A 125 -12.91 4.56 0.97
N GLU A 126 -12.18 5.15 1.91
CA GLU A 126 -12.71 6.02 2.95
C GLU A 126 -12.06 7.40 2.80
N TYR A 127 -12.82 8.48 2.93
CA TYR A 127 -12.32 9.84 2.70
C TYR A 127 -13.11 10.89 3.48
N ILE A 128 -12.51 12.05 3.67
CA ILE A 128 -13.18 13.27 4.15
C ILE A 128 -13.40 14.18 2.95
N ASP A 129 -14.58 14.80 2.85
CA ASP A 129 -14.92 15.73 1.77
C ASP A 129 -14.56 17.17 2.16
N ASP A 130 -14.35 18.06 1.19
CA ASP A 130 -14.15 19.50 1.45
C ASP A 130 -15.42 20.14 2.01
N GLN A 131 -16.59 19.59 1.68
CA GLN A 131 -17.88 20.01 2.25
C GLN A 131 -17.92 19.91 3.78
N ASP A 132 -17.13 19.01 4.36
CA ASP A 132 -17.05 18.79 5.81
C ASP A 132 -16.11 19.82 6.50
N LYS A 133 -15.57 20.78 5.74
CA LYS A 133 -14.70 21.89 6.19
C LYS A 133 -13.49 21.43 7.01
N PRO A 134 -12.64 20.55 6.44
CA PRO A 134 -11.52 19.94 7.16
C PRO A 134 -10.50 20.99 7.66
N ASP A 135 -10.28 22.10 6.94
CA ASP A 135 -9.42 23.20 7.40
C ASP A 135 -9.90 23.80 8.72
N ALA A 136 -11.21 24.07 8.83
CA ALA A 136 -11.80 24.64 10.04
C ALA A 136 -11.74 23.66 11.22
N LYS A 137 -11.90 22.37 10.95
CA LYS A 137 -11.78 21.30 11.95
C LYS A 137 -10.32 21.11 12.40
N ALA A 138 -9.37 21.19 11.46
CA ALA A 138 -7.95 21.21 11.78
C ALA A 138 -7.59 22.44 12.62
N GLN A 139 -8.12 23.62 12.29
CA GLN A 139 -7.93 24.82 13.10
C GLN A 139 -8.42 24.60 14.54
N ALA A 140 -9.63 24.08 14.71
CA ALA A 140 -10.21 23.85 16.03
C ALA A 140 -9.35 22.88 16.87
N LEU A 141 -8.89 21.77 16.28
CA LEU A 141 -8.00 20.83 16.97
C LEU A 141 -6.68 21.49 17.34
N ILE A 142 -6.10 22.27 16.44
CA ILE A 142 -4.84 22.98 16.68
C ILE A 142 -4.99 24.05 17.77
N ASP A 143 -6.11 24.76 17.82
CA ASP A 143 -6.43 25.74 18.86
C ASP A 143 -6.56 25.05 20.25
N GLU A 144 -7.04 23.81 20.27
CA GLU A 144 -7.15 23.00 21.50
C GLU A 144 -5.79 22.45 21.96
N VAL A 145 -5.03 21.82 21.07
CA VAL A 145 -3.78 21.11 21.44
C VAL A 145 -2.54 22.00 21.44
N GLY A 146 -2.61 23.15 20.76
CA GLY A 146 -1.48 24.04 20.52
C GLY A 146 -0.48 23.52 19.49
N MET A 147 -0.04 24.39 18.57
CA MET A 147 1.09 24.07 17.70
C MET A 147 2.42 24.16 18.46
N LYS A 148 3.25 23.13 18.35
CA LYS A 148 4.62 23.15 18.86
C LYS A 148 5.56 23.76 17.81
N PRO A 149 6.36 24.80 18.15
CA PRO A 149 7.26 25.44 17.21
C PRO A 149 8.22 24.47 16.52
N GLY A 150 8.33 24.58 15.19
CA GLY A 150 9.19 23.74 14.35
C GLY A 150 8.67 22.32 14.10
N ASN A 151 7.51 21.94 14.65
CA ASN A 151 6.88 20.66 14.36
C ASN A 151 6.02 20.76 13.10
N ARG A 152 5.87 19.64 12.39
CA ARG A 152 5.02 19.52 11.20
C ARG A 152 3.79 18.68 11.54
N TYR A 153 2.64 19.03 11.00
CA TYR A 153 1.38 18.35 11.30
C TYR A 153 0.76 17.82 10.01
N TYR A 154 0.20 16.61 10.09
CA TYR A 154 -0.37 15.89 8.95
C TYR A 154 -1.71 15.29 9.35
N VAL A 155 -2.66 15.27 8.42
CA VAL A 155 -3.94 14.59 8.58
C VAL A 155 -4.11 13.53 7.52
N ILE A 156 -4.65 12.37 7.88
CA ILE A 156 -5.07 11.38 6.89
C ILE A 156 -6.33 11.88 6.21
N ARG A 157 -6.25 12.11 4.90
CA ARG A 157 -7.36 12.60 4.07
C ARG A 157 -8.21 11.46 3.51
N GLU A 158 -7.53 10.40 3.09
CA GLU A 158 -8.14 9.23 2.48
C GLU A 158 -7.42 7.96 2.91
N THR A 159 -8.15 6.85 2.96
CA THR A 159 -7.58 5.51 3.13
C THR A 159 -8.23 4.52 2.18
N ILE A 160 -7.48 3.47 1.84
CA ILE A 160 -8.02 2.30 1.15
C ILE A 160 -7.96 1.13 2.12
N ALA A 161 -9.15 0.61 2.43
CA ALA A 161 -9.34 -0.57 3.23
C ALA A 161 -9.65 -1.79 2.34
N THR A 162 -9.15 -2.95 2.73
CA THR A 162 -9.38 -4.21 2.02
C THR A 162 -9.39 -5.38 2.99
N ASP A 163 -10.12 -6.44 2.64
CA ASP A 163 -10.13 -7.71 3.36
C ASP A 163 -9.05 -8.68 2.87
N ALA A 164 -8.35 -8.35 1.77
CA ALA A 164 -7.26 -9.18 1.26
C ALA A 164 -6.19 -8.37 0.52
N VAL A 165 -4.92 -8.75 0.71
CA VAL A 165 -3.76 -8.20 0.01
C VAL A 165 -2.87 -9.31 -0.50
N GLU A 166 -2.38 -9.15 -1.72
CA GLU A 166 -1.29 -9.94 -2.26
C GLU A 166 0.05 -9.32 -1.83
N TYR A 167 0.83 -10.04 -1.03
CA TYR A 167 2.20 -9.66 -0.66
C TYR A 167 3.18 -10.35 -1.61
N ARG A 168 3.94 -9.58 -2.39
CA ARG A 168 4.94 -10.13 -3.31
C ARG A 168 6.34 -9.65 -3.00
N THR A 169 7.27 -10.60 -3.00
CA THR A 169 8.69 -10.34 -2.72
C THR A 169 9.60 -11.32 -3.47
N LYS A 170 10.90 -11.03 -3.53
CA LYS A 170 11.88 -11.95 -4.12
C LYS A 170 11.96 -13.24 -3.30
N SER A 171 12.09 -14.37 -3.98
CA SER A 171 12.20 -15.69 -3.33
C SER A 171 13.50 -15.87 -2.52
N ALA A 172 14.54 -15.12 -2.88
CA ALA A 172 15.73 -14.97 -2.05
C ALA A 172 15.47 -13.99 -0.91
N PHE A 173 14.89 -14.49 0.18
CA PHE A 173 14.60 -13.67 1.36
C PHE A 173 15.89 -13.12 1.99
N THR A 174 16.93 -13.94 2.04
CA THR A 174 18.23 -13.62 2.65
C THR A 174 19.37 -13.95 1.67
N ALA A 175 20.59 -13.49 1.97
CA ALA A 175 21.78 -13.91 1.23
C ALA A 175 22.22 -15.36 1.54
N ASN A 176 21.66 -15.99 2.58
CA ASN A 176 22.04 -17.33 3.03
C ASN A 176 21.07 -18.38 2.45
N ALA A 177 21.60 -19.29 1.63
CA ALA A 177 20.79 -20.33 0.98
C ALA A 177 20.10 -21.29 1.97
N THR A 178 20.77 -21.65 3.06
CA THR A 178 20.21 -22.53 4.10
C THR A 178 19.05 -21.86 4.82
N LEU A 179 19.21 -20.59 5.22
CA LEU A 179 18.12 -19.83 5.85
C LEU A 179 16.94 -19.63 4.90
N ASN A 180 17.19 -19.40 3.60
CA ASN A 180 16.11 -19.32 2.62
C ASN A 180 15.32 -20.63 2.52
N ALA A 181 16.00 -21.79 2.53
CA ALA A 181 15.34 -23.08 2.52
C ALA A 181 14.48 -23.30 3.78
N GLU A 182 14.98 -22.89 4.95
CA GLU A 182 14.24 -22.96 6.21
C GLU A 182 13.02 -22.03 6.22
N ILE A 183 13.16 -20.79 5.76
CA ILE A 183 12.05 -19.83 5.64
C ILE A 183 11.00 -20.37 4.67
N LYS A 184 11.42 -20.87 3.50
CA LYS A 184 10.52 -21.45 2.52
C LYS A 184 9.74 -22.63 3.11
N LYS A 185 10.44 -23.58 3.73
CA LYS A 185 9.83 -24.72 4.41
C LYS A 185 8.85 -24.29 5.51
N LEU A 186 9.19 -23.27 6.29
CA LEU A 186 8.31 -22.71 7.31
C LEU A 186 7.01 -22.19 6.69
N ILE A 187 7.10 -21.37 5.64
CA ILE A 187 5.93 -20.83 4.95
C ILE A 187 5.07 -21.98 4.43
N GLU A 188 5.65 -22.91 3.67
CA GLU A 188 4.91 -24.03 3.08
C GLU A 188 4.22 -24.89 4.15
N THR A 189 4.93 -25.19 5.24
CA THR A 189 4.39 -26.02 6.34
C THR A 189 3.28 -25.31 7.11
N LYS A 190 3.42 -23.99 7.36
CA LYS A 190 2.49 -23.23 8.21
C LYS A 190 1.29 -22.69 7.45
N THR A 191 1.43 -22.44 6.17
CA THR A 191 0.39 -21.81 5.34
C THR A 191 -0.23 -22.77 4.33
N GLY A 192 0.39 -23.93 4.09
CA GLY A 192 -0.04 -24.88 3.05
C GLY A 192 0.24 -24.39 1.63
N LEU A 193 0.89 -23.23 1.45
CA LEU A 193 1.28 -22.73 0.14
C LEU A 193 2.40 -23.61 -0.45
N ASN A 194 2.39 -23.81 -1.76
CA ASN A 194 3.52 -24.39 -2.48
C ASN A 194 4.32 -23.25 -3.10
N LEU A 195 5.44 -22.92 -2.48
CA LEU A 195 6.35 -21.91 -3.01
C LEU A 195 7.17 -22.60 -4.10
N GLY A 196 6.87 -22.33 -5.37
CA GLY A 196 7.62 -22.94 -6.48
C GLY A 196 9.11 -22.55 -6.52
N SER A 197 9.77 -22.82 -7.63
CA SER A 197 11.15 -22.37 -7.90
C SER A 197 11.22 -20.97 -8.51
N ASN A 198 10.13 -20.19 -8.43
CA ASN A 198 10.06 -18.86 -9.03
C ASN A 198 11.01 -17.88 -8.34
N SER A 199 11.43 -16.85 -9.07
CA SER A 199 12.23 -15.74 -8.54
C SER A 199 11.43 -14.82 -7.60
N GLU A 200 10.10 -14.95 -7.60
CA GLU A 200 9.17 -14.18 -6.79
C GLU A 200 8.23 -15.12 -6.02
N VAL A 201 7.94 -14.73 -4.78
CA VAL A 201 6.98 -15.37 -3.90
C VAL A 201 5.80 -14.42 -3.74
N SER A 202 4.59 -14.95 -3.97
CA SER A 202 3.34 -14.25 -3.70
C SER A 202 2.61 -14.94 -2.54
N LEU A 203 2.28 -14.19 -1.50
CA LEU A 203 1.54 -14.64 -0.34
C LEU A 203 0.17 -13.94 -0.34
N PRO A 204 -0.94 -14.69 -0.51
CA PRO A 204 -2.27 -14.14 -0.32
C PRO A 204 -2.52 -13.95 1.17
N LEU A 205 -2.70 -12.69 1.57
CA LEU A 205 -3.03 -12.31 2.94
C LEU A 205 -4.52 -12.00 2.99
N SER A 206 -5.24 -12.64 3.92
CA SER A 206 -6.65 -12.36 4.19
C SER A 206 -6.80 -11.84 5.60
N PHE A 207 -7.76 -10.94 5.80
CA PHE A 207 -8.07 -10.34 7.09
C PHE A 207 -9.51 -10.71 7.49
N ASP A 208 -9.75 -10.93 8.78
CA ASP A 208 -11.10 -11.22 9.30
C ASP A 208 -12.08 -10.05 9.10
N LYS A 209 -11.56 -8.85 8.90
CA LYS A 209 -12.30 -7.62 8.61
C LYS A 209 -11.50 -6.74 7.65
N SER A 210 -12.17 -5.76 7.06
CA SER A 210 -11.48 -4.80 6.19
C SER A 210 -10.46 -3.97 6.99
N MET A 211 -9.18 -4.05 6.60
CA MET A 211 -8.07 -3.33 7.22
C MET A 211 -7.59 -2.23 6.27
N ARG A 212 -7.23 -1.06 6.81
CA ARG A 212 -6.61 0.02 6.02
C ARG A 212 -5.18 -0.36 5.71
N VAL A 213 -4.86 -0.35 4.42
CA VAL A 213 -3.55 -0.75 3.91
C VAL A 213 -2.85 0.44 3.26
N TRP A 214 -3.61 1.33 2.62
CA TRP A 214 -3.09 2.55 2.02
C TRP A 214 -3.75 3.80 2.59
N TYR A 215 -3.02 4.90 2.56
CA TYR A 215 -3.49 6.21 2.98
C TYR A 215 -2.91 7.33 2.14
N LYS A 216 -3.60 8.48 2.17
CA LYS A 216 -3.16 9.77 1.67
C LYS A 216 -3.20 10.78 2.80
N THR A 217 -2.21 11.66 2.82
CA THR A 217 -2.13 12.72 3.83
C THR A 217 -2.11 14.10 3.22
N GLU A 218 -2.60 15.05 4.00
CA GLU A 218 -2.41 16.48 3.77
C GLU A 218 -1.62 17.05 4.94
N ARG A 219 -0.73 18.00 4.64
CA ARG A 219 -0.02 18.79 5.62
C ARG A 219 -0.92 19.92 6.13
N ILE A 220 -0.99 20.08 7.44
CA ILE A 220 -1.59 21.23 8.10
C ILE A 220 -0.54 22.33 8.15
N THR A 221 -0.73 23.37 7.33
CA THR A 221 0.20 24.49 7.19
C THR A 221 -0.40 25.75 7.79
N PRO A 222 0.28 26.44 8.72
CA PRO A 222 -0.13 27.76 9.17
C PRO A 222 -0.01 28.76 8.01
N ARG A 223 -1.09 29.47 7.75
CA ARG A 223 -1.15 30.65 6.89
C ARG A 223 -1.01 31.88 7.77
N ALA A 224 -0.04 32.74 7.45
CA ALA A 224 0.00 34.09 8.00
C ALA A 224 -1.30 34.80 7.63
N GLY A 225 -2.10 35.17 8.64
CA GLY A 225 -3.33 35.91 8.40
C GLY A 225 -3.01 37.27 7.80
N THR A 226 -3.51 37.57 6.60
CA THR A 226 -3.44 38.91 6.03
C THR A 226 -4.79 39.62 6.12
N LEU A 227 -4.75 40.78 6.78
CA LEU A 227 -5.58 42.00 6.66
C LEU A 227 -6.68 42.25 7.71
N GLY A 228 -6.49 43.35 8.45
CA GLY A 228 -7.50 44.08 9.23
C GLY A 228 -7.27 44.05 10.74
N ALA A 229 -6.75 45.15 11.30
CA ALA A 229 -6.66 45.50 12.72
C ALA A 229 -7.25 44.49 13.74
N GLY A 230 -6.41 43.59 14.25
CA GLY A 230 -6.78 42.65 15.31
C GLY A 230 -5.72 41.56 15.53
N ALA A 231 -5.66 40.99 16.74
CA ALA A 231 -4.73 39.92 17.08
C ALA A 231 -4.87 38.75 16.09
N THR A 232 -3.81 38.49 15.32
CA THR A 232 -3.83 37.55 14.21
C THR A 232 -3.78 36.13 14.75
N ARG A 233 -4.91 35.42 14.74
CA ARG A 233 -4.87 33.96 14.88
C ARG A 233 -4.35 33.39 13.56
N PRO A 234 -3.27 32.59 13.55
CA PRO A 234 -2.85 31.90 12.34
C PRO A 234 -3.98 30.99 11.87
N GLN A 235 -4.41 31.14 10.62
CA GLN A 235 -5.33 30.20 10.00
C GLN A 235 -4.52 28.99 9.52
N VAL A 236 -5.11 27.80 9.52
CA VAL A 236 -4.48 26.62 8.90
C VAL A 236 -5.09 26.35 7.53
N THR A 237 -4.27 25.80 6.64
CA THR A 237 -4.69 25.27 5.35
C THR A 237 -4.13 23.88 5.18
N LEU A 238 -4.92 22.98 4.60
CA LEU A 238 -4.50 21.65 4.21
C LEU A 238 -3.94 21.66 2.79
N THR A 239 -2.75 21.07 2.63
CA THR A 239 -2.10 20.92 1.32
C THR A 239 -1.65 19.48 1.15
N ALA A 240 -1.87 18.89 -0.03
CA ALA A 240 -1.43 17.52 -0.33
C ALA A 240 0.05 17.32 0.05
N ALA A 241 0.31 16.29 0.86
CA ALA A 241 1.66 15.88 1.24
C ALA A 241 2.06 14.69 0.36
N THR A 242 3.32 14.68 -0.08
CA THR A 242 3.85 13.54 -0.84
C THR A 242 4.26 12.39 0.10
N PRO A 243 4.32 11.13 -0.38
CA PRO A 243 4.80 10.01 0.41
C PRO A 243 6.21 10.19 1.00
N GLU A 244 7.07 10.97 0.34
CA GLU A 244 8.43 11.26 0.83
C GLU A 244 8.42 12.27 1.99
N GLU A 245 7.37 13.08 2.13
CA GLU A 245 7.30 14.11 3.16
C GLU A 245 6.93 13.55 4.55
N PHE A 246 6.03 12.56 4.57
CA PHE A 246 5.49 11.99 5.79
C PHE A 246 5.11 10.51 5.61
N ARG A 247 5.47 9.70 6.61
CA ARG A 247 5.05 8.30 6.72
C ARG A 247 4.55 8.03 8.13
N VAL A 248 3.40 7.37 8.26
CA VAL A 248 2.87 6.86 9.52
C VAL A 248 3.66 5.60 9.89
N PRO A 249 4.42 5.61 11.01
CA PRO A 249 5.18 4.44 11.43
C PRO A 249 4.26 3.32 11.95
N GLU A 250 4.82 2.12 12.10
CA GLU A 250 4.17 1.02 12.83
C GLU A 250 3.78 1.41 14.26
N GLN A 251 4.69 2.08 14.99
CA GLN A 251 4.44 2.56 16.34
C GLN A 251 4.41 4.08 16.36
N VAL A 252 3.24 4.62 16.67
CA VAL A 252 3.04 6.06 16.87
C VAL A 252 3.10 6.33 18.36
N LYS A 253 3.89 7.33 18.78
CA LYS A 253 3.89 7.74 20.18
C LYS A 253 2.61 8.53 20.48
N THR A 254 2.02 8.33 21.64
CA THR A 254 0.94 9.19 22.12
C THR A 254 1.56 10.38 22.84
N ASP A 255 1.13 11.59 22.50
CA ASP A 255 1.42 12.73 23.37
C ASP A 255 0.80 12.45 24.75
N SER A 256 1.64 12.47 25.78
CA SER A 256 1.23 12.33 27.19
C SER A 256 0.90 13.70 27.76
#